data_AF-A0A3B9GFU1-F1
#
_entry.id   AF-A0A3B9GFU1-F1
#
_cell.length_a   1.000
_cell.length_b   1.000
_cell.length_c   1.000
_cell.angle_alpha   90.00
_cell.angle_beta   90.00
_cell.angle_gamma   90.00
#
_symmetry.space_group_name_H-M   'P 1'
#
loop_
_entity.id
_entity.type
_entity.pdbx_description
1 polymer ?
#
loop_
_entity_poly.entity_id
_entity_poly.type
_entity_poly.pdbx_seq_one_letter_code
_entity_poly.pdbx_strand_id
1 'polypeptide(L)'
;MGNLAEKGDTFVQNGVAIDFLSDSGHYVRYEYDLWNRLVAVWKGEAGTASATQAATYVYDPTGLRIRKISTSATTEYVYGLDGNVLRETRDETVGDDVAIDYVYALGKLVGWTETIAGASVKYWAATDHLGSVTAATDSSGKIAMLRDYSAFGDSKDAVLETE
;
A
#
# COMPACT_ATOMS: atom_id res chain seq x y z
N MET A 1 12.74 -19.82 -11.26
CA MET A 1 13.28 -18.49 -10.89
C MET A 1 12.84 -18.23 -9.47
N GLY A 2 13.77 -17.81 -8.59
CA GLY A 2 13.47 -17.56 -7.17
C GLY A 2 13.00 -16.13 -6.93
N ASN A 3 12.24 -15.92 -5.85
CA ASN A 3 11.89 -14.58 -5.40
C ASN A 3 13.12 -13.86 -4.84
N LEU A 4 13.14 -12.53 -4.93
CA LEU A 4 14.18 -11.71 -4.32
C LEU A 4 14.08 -11.81 -2.81
N ALA A 5 15.02 -12.49 -2.16
CA ALA A 5 15.03 -12.65 -0.71
C ALA A 5 15.65 -11.44 0.00
N GLU A 6 16.60 -10.74 -0.64
CA GLU A 6 17.36 -9.68 0.00
C GLU A 6 17.94 -8.71 -1.03
N LYS A 7 18.05 -7.43 -0.65
CA LYS A 7 18.73 -6.38 -1.42
C LYS A 7 19.30 -5.36 -0.45
N GLY A 8 20.46 -4.82 -0.76
CA GLY A 8 21.03 -3.68 -0.06
C GLY A 8 22.39 -3.31 -0.61
N ASP A 9 22.93 -2.21 -0.10
CA ASP A 9 24.27 -1.74 -0.42
C ASP A 9 25.12 -1.74 0.87
N THR A 10 26.40 -2.09 0.71
CA THR A 10 27.44 -1.94 1.76
C THR A 10 27.05 -2.47 3.15
N PHE A 11 26.74 -3.76 3.25
CA PHE A 11 26.48 -4.42 4.54
C PHE A 11 27.18 -5.79 4.63
N VAL A 12 27.37 -6.27 5.86
CA VAL A 12 27.76 -7.64 6.20
C VAL A 12 26.69 -8.23 7.10
N GLN A 13 26.29 -9.46 6.80
CA GLN A 13 25.33 -10.19 7.60
C GLN A 13 26.07 -11.07 8.62
N ASN A 14 25.85 -10.81 9.91
CA ASN A 14 26.39 -11.59 11.02
C ASN A 14 25.25 -12.35 11.72
N GLY A 15 24.79 -13.41 11.06
CA GLY A 15 23.61 -14.16 11.48
C GLY A 15 22.33 -13.37 11.19
N VAL A 16 21.62 -12.94 12.25
CA VAL A 16 20.41 -12.10 12.12
C VAL A 16 20.77 -10.60 12.17
N ALA A 17 21.96 -10.25 12.65
CA ALA A 17 22.44 -8.87 12.71
C ALA A 17 22.95 -8.41 11.34
N ILE A 18 22.71 -7.13 11.03
CA ILE A 18 23.19 -6.47 9.81
C ILE A 18 24.16 -5.38 10.24
N ASP A 19 25.41 -5.52 9.83
CA ASP A 19 26.45 -4.53 10.07
C ASP A 19 26.68 -3.73 8.79
N PHE A 20 26.36 -2.44 8.83
CA PHE A 20 26.59 -1.53 7.70
C PHE A 20 28.08 -1.19 7.61
N LEU A 21 28.64 -1.34 6.41
CA LEU A 21 30.05 -1.10 6.10
C LEU A 21 30.37 0.38 5.78
N SER A 22 29.37 1.25 5.80
CA SER A 22 29.50 2.69 5.55
C SER A 22 28.45 3.49 6.31
N ASP A 23 28.68 4.80 6.42
CA ASP A 23 27.76 5.78 7.05
C ASP A 23 26.46 5.99 6.25
N SER A 24 26.38 5.42 5.04
CA SER A 24 25.18 5.30 4.24
C SER A 24 24.99 3.85 3.82
N GLY A 25 23.75 3.38 3.74
CA GLY A 25 23.45 2.00 3.38
C GLY A 25 21.99 1.71 3.64
N HIS A 26 21.38 0.95 2.73
CA HIS A 26 20.01 0.46 2.88
C HIS A 26 20.04 -1.05 2.78
N TYR A 27 19.18 -1.68 3.57
CA TYR A 27 19.03 -3.12 3.60
C TYR A 27 17.54 -3.45 3.61
N VAL A 28 17.13 -4.39 2.78
CA VAL A 28 15.77 -4.93 2.74
C VAL A 28 15.82 -6.44 2.61
N ARG A 29 15.14 -7.14 3.52
CA ARG A 29 14.91 -8.58 3.45
C ARG A 29 13.44 -8.88 3.27
N TYR A 30 13.15 -9.88 2.44
CA TYR A 30 11.82 -10.38 2.15
C TYR A 30 11.72 -11.84 2.60
N GLU A 31 10.63 -12.17 3.28
CA GLU A 31 10.32 -13.55 3.66
C GLU A 31 9.08 -14.01 2.92
N TYR A 32 9.09 -15.24 2.44
CA TYR A 32 8.01 -15.82 1.65
C TYR A 32 7.52 -17.13 2.28
N ASP A 33 6.25 -17.43 2.11
CA ASP A 33 5.71 -18.75 2.46
C ASP A 33 6.02 -19.82 1.38
N LEU A 34 5.57 -21.06 1.61
CA LEU A 34 5.77 -22.18 0.69
C LEU A 34 5.06 -22.01 -0.67
N TRP A 35 4.13 -21.05 -0.77
CA TRP A 35 3.44 -20.68 -2.01
C TRP A 35 4.04 -19.42 -2.65
N ASN A 36 5.26 -19.03 -2.24
CA ASN A 36 5.98 -17.86 -2.76
C ASN A 36 5.24 -16.53 -2.53
N ARG A 37 4.39 -16.43 -1.50
CA ARG A 37 3.69 -15.19 -1.12
C ARG A 37 4.51 -14.44 -0.07
N LEU A 38 4.65 -13.12 -0.22
CA LEU A 38 5.45 -12.27 0.68
C LEU A 38 4.79 -12.18 2.06
N VAL A 39 5.40 -12.72 3.12
CA VAL A 39 4.84 -12.73 4.48
C VAL A 39 5.47 -11.72 5.43
N ALA A 40 6.71 -11.29 5.18
CA ALA A 40 7.35 -10.25 5.97
C ALA A 40 8.36 -9.43 5.16
N VAL A 41 8.51 -8.17 5.54
CA VAL A 41 9.54 -7.25 5.05
C VAL A 41 10.30 -6.70 6.24
N TRP A 42 11.62 -6.77 6.17
CA TRP A 42 12.54 -6.18 7.14
C TRP A 42 13.34 -5.08 6.46
N LYS A 43 13.54 -3.95 7.14
CA LYS A 43 14.32 -2.82 6.64
C LYS A 43 15.38 -2.41 7.65
N GLY A 44 16.56 -2.07 7.16
CA GLY A 44 17.63 -1.49 7.96
C GLY A 44 18.31 -0.36 7.19
N GLU A 45 18.90 0.57 7.93
CA GLU A 45 19.68 1.67 7.38
C GLU A 45 20.97 1.87 8.18
N ALA A 46 22.00 2.44 7.55
CA ALA A 46 23.24 2.76 8.23
C ALA A 46 23.00 3.58 9.51
N GLY A 47 23.74 3.24 10.57
CA GLY A 47 23.53 3.83 11.90
C GLY A 47 22.45 3.14 12.75
N THR A 48 21.74 2.13 12.22
CA THR A 48 20.86 1.25 13.02
C THR A 48 21.57 -0.06 13.38
N ALA A 49 21.34 -0.55 14.60
CA ALA A 49 22.01 -1.75 15.11
C ALA A 49 21.57 -3.05 14.40
N SER A 50 20.39 -3.07 13.78
CA SER A 50 19.84 -4.22 13.03
C SER A 50 18.61 -3.82 12.22
N ALA A 51 18.30 -4.60 11.18
CA ALA A 51 17.06 -4.46 10.45
C ALA A 51 15.84 -4.74 11.34
N THR A 52 14.79 -3.93 11.19
CA THR A 52 13.53 -4.06 11.93
C THR A 52 12.42 -4.52 11.00
N GLN A 53 11.41 -5.19 11.55
CA GLN A 53 10.26 -5.65 10.77
C GLN A 53 9.42 -4.44 10.36
N ALA A 54 9.38 -4.17 9.06
CA ALA A 54 8.66 -3.04 8.49
C ALA A 54 7.19 -3.38 8.22
N ALA A 55 6.91 -4.61 7.80
CA ALA A 55 5.55 -5.09 7.61
C ALA A 55 5.46 -6.63 7.64
N THR A 56 4.29 -7.14 8.01
CA THR A 56 3.88 -8.53 7.78
C THR A 56 2.55 -8.61 7.06
N TYR A 57 2.30 -9.74 6.41
CA TYR A 57 1.12 -9.94 5.59
C TYR A 57 0.47 -11.28 5.87
N VAL A 58 -0.87 -11.27 5.91
CA VAL A 58 -1.69 -12.48 6.07
C VAL A 58 -2.56 -12.63 4.83
N TYR A 59 -2.66 -13.87 4.36
CA TYR A 59 -3.40 -14.23 3.16
C TYR A 59 -4.50 -15.23 3.48
N ASP A 60 -5.57 -15.18 2.72
CA ASP A 60 -6.59 -16.22 2.72
C ASP A 60 -6.10 -17.49 1.97
N PRO A 61 -6.90 -18.57 1.93
CA PRO A 61 -6.57 -19.77 1.17
C PRO A 61 -6.54 -19.58 -0.36
N THR A 62 -7.16 -18.51 -0.89
CA THR A 62 -7.18 -18.23 -2.33
C THR A 62 -5.97 -17.42 -2.80
N GLY A 63 -5.19 -16.88 -1.87
CA GLY A 63 -4.00 -16.07 -2.15
C GLY A 63 -4.21 -14.57 -2.06
N LEU A 64 -5.40 -14.11 -1.66
CA LEU A 64 -5.69 -12.69 -1.46
C LEU A 64 -5.17 -12.23 -0.10
N ARG A 65 -4.54 -11.05 -0.06
CA ARG A 65 -4.00 -10.47 1.17
C ARG A 65 -5.12 -9.89 2.02
N ILE A 66 -5.47 -10.55 3.12
CA ILE A 66 -6.54 -10.11 4.02
C ILE A 66 -6.06 -9.18 5.13
N ARG A 67 -4.76 -9.16 5.43
CA ARG A 67 -4.19 -8.25 6.43
C ARG A 67 -2.77 -7.81 6.09
N LYS A 68 -2.45 -6.56 6.39
CA LYS A 68 -1.11 -5.98 6.45
C LYS A 68 -0.90 -5.39 7.84
N ILE A 69 0.16 -5.77 8.51
CA ILE A 69 0.54 -5.17 9.80
C ILE A 69 1.84 -4.42 9.57
N SER A 70 1.91 -3.17 10.02
CA SER A 70 3.10 -2.33 9.94
C SER A 70 3.27 -1.55 11.23
N THR A 71 4.35 -0.79 11.36
CA THR A 71 4.59 0.04 12.54
C THR A 71 3.61 1.21 12.67
N SER A 72 2.96 1.63 11.57
CA SER A 72 2.00 2.75 11.59
C SER A 72 0.55 2.30 11.72
N ALA A 73 0.20 1.13 11.18
CA ALA A 73 -1.18 0.65 11.16
C ALA A 73 -1.29 -0.86 10.91
N THR A 74 -2.43 -1.41 11.31
CA THR A 74 -2.95 -2.70 10.80
C THR A 74 -4.05 -2.43 9.77
N THR A 75 -3.84 -2.87 8.53
CA THR A 75 -4.84 -2.77 7.45
C THR A 75 -5.48 -4.12 7.19
N GLU A 76 -6.81 -4.19 7.24
CA GLU A 76 -7.61 -5.34 6.85
C GLU A 76 -8.32 -5.10 5.53
N TYR A 77 -8.49 -6.16 4.73
CA TYR A 77 -9.08 -6.11 3.40
C TYR A 77 -10.27 -7.05 3.29
N VAL A 78 -11.40 -6.54 2.79
CA VAL A 78 -12.56 -7.34 2.42
C VAL A 78 -12.70 -7.35 0.91
N TYR A 79 -12.78 -8.53 0.33
CA TYR A 79 -12.83 -8.73 -1.11
C TYR A 79 -14.22 -9.12 -1.59
N GLY A 80 -14.57 -8.67 -2.80
CA GLY A 80 -15.71 -9.15 -3.56
C GLY A 80 -15.42 -10.50 -4.22
N LEU A 81 -16.47 -11.12 -4.78
CA LEU A 81 -16.35 -12.39 -5.52
C LEU A 81 -15.51 -12.28 -6.79
N ASP A 82 -15.36 -11.06 -7.30
CA ASP A 82 -14.54 -10.70 -8.46
C ASP A 82 -13.06 -10.44 -8.09
N GLY A 83 -12.70 -10.56 -6.80
CA GLY A 83 -11.34 -10.33 -6.32
C GLY A 83 -10.97 -8.86 -6.12
N ASN A 84 -11.92 -7.93 -6.34
CA ASN A 84 -11.71 -6.52 -6.05
C ASN A 84 -11.85 -6.24 -4.54
N VAL A 85 -11.03 -5.32 -4.01
CA VAL A 85 -11.16 -4.86 -2.62
C VAL A 85 -12.43 -4.01 -2.53
N LEU A 86 -13.39 -4.46 -1.71
CA LEU A 86 -14.62 -3.73 -1.39
C LEU A 86 -14.47 -2.85 -0.16
N ARG A 87 -13.63 -3.25 0.80
CA ARG A 87 -13.33 -2.44 1.98
C ARG A 87 -11.89 -2.57 2.42
N GLU A 88 -11.30 -1.44 2.83
CA GLU A 88 -10.10 -1.37 3.67
C GLU A 88 -10.49 -0.82 5.05
N THR A 89 -9.92 -1.39 6.10
CA THR A 89 -9.98 -0.81 7.46
C THR A 89 -8.57 -0.71 8.00
N ARG A 90 -8.17 0.48 8.42
CA ARG A 90 -6.86 0.79 8.97
C ARG A 90 -7.04 1.19 10.42
N ASP A 91 -6.58 0.29 11.29
CA ASP A 91 -6.38 0.55 12.71
C ASP A 91 -5.04 1.27 12.84
N GLU A 92 -5.10 2.59 13.02
CA GLU A 92 -3.94 3.46 13.04
C GLU A 92 -3.30 3.42 14.44
N THR A 93 -1.99 3.17 14.50
CA THR A 93 -1.27 3.18 15.79
C THR A 93 -1.25 4.58 16.41
N VAL A 94 -1.31 5.62 15.56
CA VAL A 94 -1.40 7.02 15.95
C VAL A 94 -2.36 7.73 15.00
N GLY A 95 -3.37 8.39 15.54
CA GLY A 95 -4.40 9.09 14.76
C GLY A 95 -5.75 8.40 14.87
N ASP A 96 -6.66 8.78 13.98
CA ASP A 96 -7.99 8.18 13.90
C ASP A 96 -7.99 7.04 12.88
N ASP A 97 -8.71 5.96 13.22
CA ASP A 97 -8.92 4.84 12.31
C ASP A 97 -9.60 5.28 11.02
N VAL A 98 -9.19 4.65 9.92
CA VAL A 98 -9.69 4.94 8.58
C VAL A 98 -10.40 3.72 8.02
N ALA A 99 -11.60 3.90 7.50
CA ALA A 99 -12.30 2.90 6.71
C ALA A 99 -12.56 3.44 5.30
N ILE A 100 -12.27 2.63 4.27
CA ILE A 100 -12.53 2.98 2.88
C ILE A 100 -13.45 1.92 2.27
N ASP A 101 -14.61 2.33 1.79
CA ASP A 101 -15.58 1.49 1.09
C ASP A 101 -15.57 1.79 -0.40
N TYR A 102 -15.27 0.80 -1.23
CA TYR A 102 -15.17 0.94 -2.68
C TYR A 102 -16.44 0.47 -3.37
N VAL A 103 -16.85 1.21 -4.41
CA VAL A 103 -18.01 0.88 -5.24
C VAL A 103 -17.55 0.67 -6.67
N TYR A 104 -17.90 -0.50 -7.22
CA TYR A 104 -17.57 -0.87 -8.59
C TYR A 104 -18.85 -1.03 -9.42
N ALA A 105 -18.78 -0.68 -10.70
CA ALA A 105 -19.78 -1.00 -11.68
C ALA A 105 -19.11 -1.46 -12.97
N LEU A 106 -19.61 -2.55 -13.57
CA LEU A 106 -19.06 -3.14 -14.80
C LEU A 106 -17.54 -3.42 -14.71
N GLY A 107 -17.07 -3.85 -13.53
CA GLY A 107 -15.66 -4.15 -13.27
C GLY A 107 -14.75 -2.93 -13.13
N LYS A 108 -15.30 -1.71 -13.05
CA LYS A 108 -14.53 -0.47 -12.87
C LYS A 108 -14.91 0.23 -11.56
N LEU A 109 -13.93 0.84 -10.91
CA LEU A 109 -14.18 1.68 -9.74
C LEU A 109 -14.95 2.93 -10.17
N VAL A 110 -16.09 3.18 -9.54
CA VAL A 110 -16.93 4.36 -9.81
C VAL A 110 -16.96 5.35 -8.64
N GLY A 111 -16.45 4.95 -7.48
CA GLY A 111 -16.33 5.83 -6.33
C GLY A 111 -15.95 5.08 -5.07
N TRP A 112 -15.72 5.83 -4.01
CA TRP A 112 -15.47 5.28 -2.69
C TRP A 112 -15.98 6.23 -1.59
N THR A 113 -16.13 5.69 -0.38
CA THR A 113 -16.41 6.47 0.82
C THR A 113 -15.24 6.29 1.78
N GLU A 114 -14.63 7.39 2.20
CA GLU A 114 -13.61 7.39 3.24
C GLU A 114 -14.24 7.85 4.55
N THR A 115 -14.04 7.09 5.62
CA THR A 115 -14.57 7.39 6.95
C THR A 115 -13.41 7.49 7.93
N ILE A 116 -13.26 8.65 8.57
CA ILE A 116 -12.23 8.94 9.56
C ILE A 116 -12.94 9.44 10.81
N ALA A 117 -12.65 8.86 11.98
CA ALA A 117 -13.30 9.23 13.24
C ALA A 117 -14.86 9.24 13.18
N GLY A 118 -15.45 8.39 12.34
CA GLY A 118 -16.89 8.32 12.12
C GLY A 118 -17.48 9.38 11.18
N ALA A 119 -16.67 10.31 10.66
CA ALA A 119 -17.07 11.25 9.62
C ALA A 119 -16.78 10.68 8.23
N SER A 120 -17.79 10.61 7.36
CA SER A 120 -17.66 10.02 6.02
C SER A 120 -17.67 11.06 4.91
N VAL A 121 -16.72 10.94 3.97
CA VAL A 121 -16.63 11.72 2.73
C VAL A 121 -16.76 10.78 1.53
N LYS A 122 -17.55 11.18 0.54
CA LYS A 122 -17.77 10.39 -0.68
C LYS A 122 -17.02 10.99 -1.86
N TYR A 123 -16.50 10.11 -2.69
CA TYR A 123 -15.79 10.44 -3.91
C TYR A 123 -16.39 9.70 -5.10
N TRP A 124 -16.51 10.39 -6.23
CA TRP A 124 -16.92 9.81 -7.51
C TRP A 124 -15.72 9.74 -8.44
N ALA A 125 -15.41 8.56 -8.94
CA ALA A 125 -14.22 8.29 -9.72
C ALA A 125 -14.48 8.38 -11.23
N ALA A 126 -13.60 9.07 -11.95
CA ALA A 126 -13.44 8.91 -13.39
C ALA A 126 -12.27 7.95 -13.63
N THR A 127 -12.48 6.95 -14.47
CA THR A 127 -11.45 5.97 -14.83
C THR A 127 -11.10 6.02 -16.30
N ASP A 128 -9.86 5.67 -16.62
CA ASP A 128 -9.44 5.47 -17.99
C ASP A 128 -10.01 4.16 -18.58
N HIS A 129 -9.60 3.85 -19.82
CA HIS A 129 -10.04 2.63 -20.49
C HIS A 129 -9.55 1.34 -19.79
N LEU A 130 -8.42 1.40 -19.08
CA LEU A 130 -7.83 0.29 -18.33
C LEU A 130 -8.37 0.17 -16.89
N GLY A 131 -9.12 1.16 -16.41
CA GLY A 131 -9.74 1.18 -15.09
C GLY A 131 -8.96 1.98 -14.03
N SER A 132 -7.87 2.65 -14.40
CA SER A 132 -7.10 3.51 -13.48
C SER A 132 -7.87 4.80 -13.19
N VAL A 133 -7.89 5.25 -11.93
CA VAL A 133 -8.61 6.47 -11.53
C VAL A 133 -7.84 7.72 -11.92
N THR A 134 -8.28 8.43 -12.94
CA THR A 134 -7.63 9.67 -13.43
C THR A 134 -8.13 10.92 -12.73
N ALA A 135 -9.36 10.92 -12.22
CA ALA A 135 -9.90 12.02 -11.43
C ALA A 135 -10.92 11.52 -10.41
N ALA A 136 -11.12 12.29 -9.35
CA ALA A 136 -12.27 12.11 -8.47
C ALA A 136 -12.85 13.44 -8.00
N THR A 137 -14.17 13.50 -7.89
CA THR A 137 -14.88 14.67 -7.36
C THR A 137 -15.45 14.40 -5.98
N ASP A 138 -15.62 15.46 -5.19
CA ASP A 138 -16.37 15.42 -3.93
C ASP A 138 -17.89 15.56 -4.17
N SER A 139 -18.66 15.65 -3.08
CA SER A 139 -20.13 15.74 -3.12
C SER A 139 -20.67 17.04 -3.68
N SER A 140 -19.83 18.07 -3.80
CA SER A 140 -20.16 19.33 -4.45
C SER A 140 -19.81 19.34 -5.95
N GLY A 141 -19.22 18.25 -6.45
CA GLY A 141 -18.75 18.14 -7.84
C GLY A 141 -17.41 18.83 -8.08
N LYS A 142 -16.72 19.29 -7.02
CA LYS A 142 -15.37 19.84 -7.13
C LYS A 142 -14.36 18.71 -7.28
N ILE A 143 -13.35 18.90 -8.12
CA ILE A 143 -12.24 17.96 -8.24
C ILE A 143 -11.47 17.92 -6.91
N ALA A 144 -11.48 16.76 -6.27
CA ALA A 144 -10.74 16.46 -5.05
C ALA A 144 -9.42 15.74 -5.33
N MET A 145 -9.32 15.04 -6.47
CA MET A 145 -8.11 14.37 -6.92
C MET A 145 -8.00 14.44 -8.45
N LEU A 146 -6.80 14.70 -8.94
CA LEU A 146 -6.44 14.54 -10.35
C LEU A 146 -5.12 13.75 -10.42
N ARG A 147 -5.05 12.76 -11.32
CA ARG A 147 -3.89 11.90 -11.54
C ARG A 147 -3.64 11.76 -13.03
N ASP A 148 -2.42 12.04 -13.45
CA ASP A 148 -1.95 11.70 -14.78
C ASP A 148 -1.09 10.44 -14.71
N TYR A 149 -1.36 9.47 -15.56
CA TYR A 149 -0.55 8.25 -15.64
C TYR A 149 0.28 8.25 -16.92
N SER A 150 1.56 7.88 -16.80
CA SER A 150 2.39 7.55 -17.95
C SER A 150 1.85 6.29 -18.64
N ALA A 151 2.31 6.03 -19.87
CA ALA A 151 1.95 4.80 -20.60
C ALA A 151 2.35 3.50 -19.87
N PHE A 152 3.17 3.59 -18.82
CA PHE A 152 3.61 2.47 -17.98
C PHE A 152 3.09 2.56 -16.53
N GLY A 153 2.14 3.45 -16.25
CA GLY A 153 1.43 3.51 -14.96
C GLY A 153 2.10 4.35 -13.88
N ASP A 154 3.16 5.10 -14.19
CA ASP A 154 3.72 6.07 -13.24
C ASP A 154 2.77 7.25 -13.08
N SER A 155 2.36 7.55 -11.85
CA SER A 155 1.58 8.75 -11.54
C SER A 155 2.48 9.98 -11.59
N LYS A 156 2.15 10.96 -12.43
CA LYS A 156 2.64 12.34 -12.28
C LYS A 156 1.71 13.04 -11.31
N ASP A 157 2.25 13.51 -10.19
CA ASP A 157 1.52 14.42 -9.31
C ASP A 157 1.25 15.72 -10.07
N ALA A 158 -0.01 15.99 -10.36
CA ALA A 158 -0.44 17.30 -10.83
C ALA A 158 -0.46 18.24 -9.62
N VAL A 159 0.58 19.05 -9.47
CA VAL A 159 0.53 20.23 -8.59
C VAL A 159 -0.53 21.15 -9.19
N LEU A 160 -1.66 21.30 -8.51
CA LEU A 160 -2.62 22.35 -8.84
C LEU A 160 -1.97 23.68 -8.44
N GLU A 161 -1.31 24.35 -9.37
CA GLU A 161 -1.01 25.77 -9.21
C GLU A 161 -2.34 26.52 -9.20
N THR A 162 -2.68 27.10 -8.05
CA THR A 162 -3.73 28.10 -7.97
C THR A 162 -3.17 29.40 -8.54
N GLU A 163 -3.75 29.88 -9.65
CA GLU A 163 -3.58 31.25 -10.14
C GLU A 163 -4.05 32.31 -9.13
#